data_AF-A0A4V2DBN6-F1
#
_entry.id   AF-A0A4V2DBN6-F1
#
_cell.length_a   1.000
_cell.length_b   1.000
_cell.length_c   1.000
_cell.angle_alpha   90.00
_cell.angle_beta   90.00
_cell.angle_gamma   90.00
#
_symmetry.space_group_name_H-M   'P 1'
#
loop_
_entity.id
_entity.type
_entity.pdbx_description
1 polymer ?
#
loop_
_entity_poly.entity_id
_entity_poly.type
_entity_poly.pdbx_seq_one_letter_code
_entity_poly.pdbx_strand_id
1 'polypeptide(L)' 'MQREIWFHKVLWSYMPCHLMGFVVMAAVIFPTIIAINLGQMALDALGYAGADWLAFPIFFIPAFLFLLRVSKRHS' A
#
# COMPACT_ATOMS: atom_id res chain seq x y z
N MET A 1 5.88 -29.50 -1.71
CA MET A 1 4.93 -28.62 -1.00
C MET A 1 4.25 -27.73 -2.03
N GLN A 2 2.94 -27.83 -2.20
CA GLN A 2 2.20 -26.90 -3.07
C GLN A 2 2.28 -25.50 -2.46
N ARG A 3 2.74 -24.53 -3.25
CA ARG A 3 2.86 -23.13 -2.83
C ARG A 3 1.44 -22.54 -2.85
N GLU A 4 0.96 -22.05 -1.71
CA GLU A 4 -0.34 -21.36 -1.66
C GLU A 4 -0.28 -20.08 -2.49
N ILE A 5 -1.16 -19.98 -3.49
CA ILE A 5 -1.32 -18.81 -4.33
C ILE A 5 -2.27 -17.87 -3.60
N TRP A 6 -1.76 -16.71 -3.20
CA TRP A 6 -2.56 -15.70 -2.50
C TRP A 6 -3.10 -14.62 -3.44
N PHE A 7 -2.45 -14.45 -4.58
CA PHE A 7 -2.83 -13.47 -5.59
C PHE A 7 -2.91 -14.11 -6.97
N HIS A 8 -3.91 -13.73 -7.75
CA HIS A 8 -4.01 -14.08 -9.16
C HIS A 8 -3.63 -12.87 -10.02
N LYS A 9 -2.77 -13.06 -11.02
CA LYS A 9 -2.44 -11.98 -11.96
C LYS A 9 -3.60 -11.76 -12.93
N VAL A 10 -4.23 -10.60 -12.86
CA VAL A 10 -5.33 -10.19 -13.75
C VAL A 10 -4.85 -8.98 -14.55
N LEU A 11 -4.67 -9.16 -15.86
CA LEU A 11 -4.07 -8.18 -16.77
C LEU A 11 -2.69 -7.71 -16.25
N TRP A 12 -2.62 -6.45 -15.83
CA TRP A 12 -1.41 -5.77 -15.35
C TRP A 12 -1.36 -5.67 -13.82
N SER A 13 -2.35 -6.22 -13.11
CA SER A 13 -2.49 -6.15 -11.65
C SER A 13 -2.57 -7.54 -11.00
N TYR A 14 -2.51 -7.57 -9.68
CA TYR A 14 -2.65 -8.78 -8.87
C TYR A 14 -3.90 -8.67 -8.00
N MET A 15 -4.86 -9.56 -8.18
CA MET A 15 -6.07 -9.64 -7.36
C MET A 15 -5.88 -10.67 -6.24
N PRO A 16 -6.21 -10.36 -4.98
CA PRO A 16 -6.19 -11.35 -3.91
C PRO A 16 -7.23 -12.44 -4.19
N CYS A 17 -6.81 -13.71 -4.18
CA CYS A 17 -7.68 -14.88 -4.33
C CYS A 17 -7.74 -15.74 -3.06
N HIS A 18 -6.97 -15.39 -2.03
CA HIS A 18 -6.92 -16.07 -0.74
C HIS A 18 -7.04 -15.07 0.41
N LEU A 19 -7.53 -15.52 1.57
CA LEU A 19 -7.67 -14.68 2.77
C LEU A 19 -6.36 -13.97 3.13
N MET A 20 -5.23 -14.66 3.01
CA MET A 20 -3.90 -14.09 3.26
C MET A 20 -3.57 -12.93 2.33
N GLY A 21 -4.02 -12.97 1.08
CA GLY A 21 -3.88 -11.85 0.14
C GLY A 21 -4.65 -10.62 0.60
N PHE A 22 -5.88 -10.80 1.09
CA PHE A 22 -6.68 -9.71 1.67
C PHE A 22 -6.06 -9.15 2.95
N VAL A 23 -5.54 -10.02 3.84
CA VAL A 23 -4.86 -9.60 5.07
C VAL A 23 -3.61 -8.77 4.76
N VAL A 24 -2.79 -9.21 3.80
CA VAL A 24 -1.61 -8.46 3.35
C VAL A 24 -2.01 -7.11 2.76
N MET A 25 -3.04 -7.07 1.92
CA MET A 25 -3.52 -5.80 1.36
C MET A 25 -3.99 -4.85 2.46
N ALA A 26 -4.80 -5.32 3.41
CA ALA A 26 -5.25 -4.52 4.54
C ALA A 26 -4.07 -4.02 5.39
N ALA A 27 -3.11 -4.90 5.69
CA ALA A 27 -1.92 -4.57 6.48
C ALA A 27 -1.01 -3.52 5.82
N VAL A 28 -1.13 -3.31 4.51
CA VAL A 28 -0.40 -2.24 3.80
C VAL A 28 -1.27 -1.00 3.65
N ILE A 29 -2.53 -1.15 3.23
CA ILE A 29 -3.44 -0.03 2.93
C ILE A 29 -3.75 0.78 4.20
N PHE A 30 -4.13 0.14 5.31
CA PHE A 30 -4.51 0.86 6.52
C PHE A 30 -3.36 1.71 7.09
N PRO A 31 -2.15 1.16 7.32
CA PRO A 31 -1.02 1.98 7.78
C PRO A 31 -0.64 3.08 6.80
N THR A 32 -0.76 2.84 5.48
CA THR A 32 -0.47 3.85 4.46
C THR A 32 -1.42 5.03 4.55
N ILE A 33 -2.73 4.78 4.68
CA ILE A 33 -3.73 5.85 4.85
C ILE A 33 -3.45 6.63 6.13
N ILE A 34 -3.16 5.95 7.24
CA ILE A 34 -2.83 6.60 8.51
C ILE A 34 -1.58 7.46 8.36
N ALA A 35 -0.52 6.95 7.73
CA ALA A 35 0.72 7.68 7.51
C ALA A 35 0.53 8.92 6.63
N ILE A 36 -0.32 8.84 5.59
CA ILE A 36 -0.65 10.00 4.75
C ILE A 36 -1.35 11.07 5.59
N ASN A 37 -2.39 10.72 6.34
CA ASN A 37 -3.12 11.69 7.16
C ASN A 37 -2.21 12.32 8.23
N LEU A 38 -1.39 11.52 8.93
CA LEU A 38 -0.44 12.03 9.91
C LEU A 38 0.63 12.92 9.26
N GLY A 39 1.10 12.55 8.06
CA GLY A 39 2.05 13.35 7.29
C GLY A 39 1.47 14.71 6.89
N GLN A 40 0.20 14.74 6.44
CA GLN A 40 -0.51 15.98 6.14
C GLN A 40 -0.66 16.85 7.39
N MET A 41 -1.16 16.29 8.50
CA MET A 41 -1.28 17.03 9.76
C MET A 41 0.06 17.57 10.26
N ALA A 42 1.15 16.81 10.09
CA ALA A 42 2.49 17.26 10.46
C ALA A 42 2.99 18.41 9.57
N LEU A 43 2.76 18.33 8.25
CA LEU A 43 3.11 19.39 7.31
C LEU A 43 2.32 20.67 7.60
N ASP A 44 1.03 20.55 7.88
CA ASP A 44 0.17 21.67 8.27
C ASP A 44 0.65 22.32 9.57
N ALA A 45 0.98 21.51 10.59
CA ALA A 45 1.50 22.01 11.88
C ALA A 45 2.85 22.73 11.75
N LEU A 46 3.66 22.35 10.75
CA LEU A 46 4.94 23.00 10.46
C LEU A 46 4.81 24.23 9.54
N GLY A 47 3.58 24.60 9.15
CA GLY A 47 3.30 25.76 8.29
C GLY A 47 3.48 25.47 6.79
N TYR A 48 3.61 24.21 6.39
CA TYR A 48 3.75 23.77 5.01
C TYR A 48 2.42 23.32 4.39
N ALA A 49 1.32 24.05 4.66
CA ALA A 49 -0.01 23.70 4.16
C ALA A 49 -0.09 23.60 2.62
N GLY A 50 0.78 24.29 1.88
CA GLY A 50 0.87 24.16 0.41
C GLY A 50 1.60 22.91 -0.10
N ALA A 51 2.15 22.10 0.80
CA ALA A 51 2.90 20.88 0.49
C ALA A 51 2.24 19.61 1.06
N ASP A 52 1.04 19.74 1.62
CA ASP A 52 0.15 18.66 2.06
C ASP A 52 -0.02 17.54 1.02
N TRP A 53 -0.01 17.90 -0.27
CA TRP A 53 -0.08 16.95 -1.38
C TRP A 53 1.12 16.00 -1.44
N LEU A 54 2.28 16.36 -0.86
CA LEU A 54 3.51 15.51 -0.86
C LEU A 54 3.37 14.28 0.02
N ALA A 55 2.57 14.33 1.08
CA ALA A 55 2.36 13.18 1.95
C ALA A 55 1.82 11.97 1.14
N PHE A 56 0.93 12.22 0.18
CA PHE A 56 0.36 11.16 -0.65
C PHE A 56 1.43 10.37 -1.44
N PRO A 57 2.21 10.95 -2.38
CA PRO A 57 3.20 10.19 -3.14
C PRO A 57 4.32 9.61 -2.26
N ILE A 58 4.71 10.29 -1.17
CA ILE A 58 5.77 9.82 -0.26
C ILE A 58 5.39 8.48 0.38
N PHE A 59 4.16 8.31 0.83
CA PHE A 59 3.72 7.07 1.48
C PHE A 59 3.08 6.08 0.51
N PHE A 60 2.34 6.55 -0.50
CA PHE A 60 1.65 5.69 -1.45
C PHE A 60 2.60 4.92 -2.38
N ILE A 61 3.62 5.59 -2.95
CA ILE A 61 4.51 4.95 -3.94
C ILE A 61 5.28 3.78 -3.33
N PRO A 62 5.95 3.92 -2.16
CA PRO A 62 6.64 2.79 -1.53
C PRO A 62 5.68 1.67 -1.14
N ALA A 63 4.50 2.00 -0.60
CA ALA A 63 3.48 1.03 -0.24
C ALA A 63 2.98 0.24 -1.45
N PHE A 64 2.76 0.92 -2.58
CA PHE A 64 2.34 0.29 -3.83
C PHE A 64 3.42 -0.64 -4.39
N LEU A 65 4.68 -0.19 -4.43
CA LEU A 65 5.81 -1.03 -4.88
C LEU A 65 6.02 -2.25 -3.97
N PHE A 66 5.86 -2.07 -2.66
CA PHE A 66 5.92 -3.16 -1.69
C PHE A 66 4.81 -4.19 -1.96
N LEU A 67 3.57 -3.73 -2.14
CA LEU A 67 2.42 -4.58 -2.39
C LEU A 67 2.59 -5.35 -3.71
N LEU A 68 3.03 -4.69 -4.79
CA LEU A 68 3.36 -5.36 -6.05
C LEU A 68 4.44 -6.44 -5.89
N ARG A 69 5.48 -6.18 -5.09
CA ARG A 69 6.54 -7.16 -4.83
C ARG A 69 6.02 -8.37 -4.06
N VAL A 70 5.20 -8.15 -3.03
CA VAL A 70 4.59 -9.24 -2.25
C VAL A 70 3.62 -10.02 -3.12
N SER A 71 2.74 -9.36 -3.86
CA SER A 71 1.79 -10.01 -4.76
C SER A 71 2.49 -10.83 -5.84
N LYS A 72 3.55 -10.32 -6.48
CA LYS A 72 4.36 -11.10 -7.43
C LYS A 72 5.01 -12.32 -6.78
N ARG A 73 5.43 -12.23 -5.52
CA ARG A 73 6.03 -13.36 -4.80
C ARG A 73 5.00 -14.42 -4.45
N HIS A 74 3.75 -14.06 -4.22
CA HIS A 74 2.67 -14.95 -3.77
C HIS A 74 1.60 -15.17 -4.84
N SER A 75 1.96 -14.94 -6.11
CA SER A 75 1.17 -15.26 -7.30
C SER A 75 1.69 -16.52 -8.00
#